data_AF-A0AA48MBN1-F1
#
_entry.id   AF-A0AA48MBN1-F1
#
_cell.length_a   1.000
_cell.length_b   1.000
_cell.length_c   1.000
_cell.angle_alpha   90.00
_cell.angle_beta   90.00
_cell.angle_gamma   90.00
#
_symmetry.space_group_name_H-M   'P 1'
#
loop_
_entity.id
_entity.type
_entity.pdbx_description
1 polymer ?
#
loop_
_entity_poly.entity_id
_entity_poly.type
_entity_poly.pdbx_seq_one_letter_code
_entity_poly.pdbx_strand_id
1 'polypeptide(L)'
;MAKPFERFASELNAQQVSLLLDTVQYFEEAPKLLSIPDRQGTSIPVPITADTLRAILAVLDENKPMDKQVFVFDWQEGSQEETDLLLVELPDGTIIRQPTDYQAFSPV
;
A
#
# COMPACT_ATOMS: atom_id res chain seq x y z
N MET A 1 13.68 -12.89 -7.00
CA MET A 1 14.60 -12.32 -5.99
C MET A 1 14.07 -12.81 -4.64
N ALA A 2 14.41 -12.21 -3.50
CA ALA A 2 13.64 -12.47 -2.28
C ALA A 2 12.39 -11.57 -2.32
N LYS A 3 11.22 -12.13 -2.02
CA LYS A 3 9.97 -11.36 -1.90
C LYS A 3 10.16 -10.25 -0.85
N PRO A 4 9.80 -8.99 -1.12
CA PRO A 4 10.08 -7.88 -0.20
C PRO A 4 9.30 -7.98 1.12
N PHE A 5 8.10 -8.58 1.09
CA PHE A 5 7.31 -8.90 2.26
C PHE A 5 6.34 -10.05 1.95
N GLU A 6 5.91 -10.76 2.99
CA GLU A 6 4.86 -11.79 2.90
C GLU A 6 3.46 -11.17 2.88
N ARG A 7 2.47 -11.87 2.33
CA ARG A 7 1.07 -11.41 2.33
C ARG A 7 0.62 -11.09 3.75
N PHE A 8 0.10 -9.89 3.98
CA PHE A 8 -0.33 -9.44 5.29
C PHE A 8 -1.60 -8.59 5.23
N ALA A 9 -2.35 -8.58 6.33
CA ALA A 9 -3.51 -7.72 6.50
C ALA A 9 -3.15 -6.51 7.37
N SER A 10 -3.64 -5.33 6.97
CA SER A 10 -3.54 -4.09 7.73
C SER A 10 -4.92 -3.54 8.03
N GLU A 11 -5.07 -2.92 9.20
CA GLU A 11 -6.28 -2.19 9.58
C GLU A 11 -6.00 -0.69 9.46
N LEU A 12 -6.55 -0.07 8.42
CA LEU A 12 -6.36 1.34 8.11
C LEU A 12 -7.70 2.08 8.16
N ASN A 13 -7.68 3.30 8.70
CA ASN A 13 -8.79 4.23 8.63
C ASN A 13 -8.50 5.39 7.67
N ALA A 14 -9.52 6.18 7.32
CA ALA A 14 -9.38 7.25 6.34
C ALA A 14 -8.32 8.29 6.75
N GLN A 15 -8.21 8.58 8.05
CA GLN A 15 -7.21 9.51 8.56
C GLN A 15 -5.77 8.99 8.35
N GLN A 16 -5.53 7.71 8.60
CA GLN A 16 -4.23 7.08 8.39
C GLN A 16 -3.87 7.07 6.90
N VAL A 17 -4.81 6.70 6.03
CA VAL A 17 -4.59 6.65 4.58
C VAL A 17 -4.33 8.04 4.02
N SER A 18 -5.06 9.06 4.50
CA SER A 18 -4.83 10.46 4.11
C SER A 18 -3.41 10.93 4.47
N LEU A 19 -2.94 10.62 5.69
CA LEU A 19 -1.57 10.96 6.11
C LEU A 19 -0.50 10.25 5.26
N LEU A 20 -0.73 8.98 4.92
CA LEU A 20 0.15 8.23 4.02
C LEU A 20 0.16 8.86 2.62
N LEU A 21 -1.00 9.28 2.12
CA LEU A 21 -1.15 9.93 0.83
C LEU A 21 -0.39 11.26 0.77
N ASP A 22 -0.52 12.09 1.81
CA ASP A 22 0.24 13.33 1.94
C ASP A 22 1.75 13.06 1.91
N THR A 23 2.19 11.99 2.59
CA THR A 23 3.60 11.59 2.63
C THR A 23 4.10 11.17 1.25
N VAL A 24 3.35 10.35 0.50
CA VAL A 24 3.74 9.94 -0.86
C VAL A 24 3.78 11.13 -1.81
N GLN A 25 2.82 12.03 -1.72
CA GLN A 25 2.80 13.25 -2.53
C GLN A 25 3.98 14.17 -2.22
N TYR A 26 4.39 14.24 -0.95
CA TYR A 26 5.59 14.99 -0.57
C TYR A 26 6.87 14.42 -1.21
N PHE A 27 6.93 13.10 -1.41
CA PHE A 27 8.07 12.40 -2.02
C PHE A 27 7.85 12.01 -3.49
N GLU A 28 7.01 12.73 -4.23
CA GLU A 28 6.67 12.39 -5.62
C GLU A 28 7.91 12.28 -6.55
N GLU A 29 8.94 13.10 -6.31
CA GLU A 29 10.19 13.08 -7.09
C GLU A 29 11.12 11.90 -6.72
N ALA A 30 10.92 11.26 -5.56
CA ALA A 30 11.78 10.20 -5.04
C ALA A 30 10.98 9.20 -4.18
N PRO A 31 10.30 8.21 -4.80
CA PRO A 31 9.35 7.35 -4.13
C PRO A 31 9.97 6.60 -2.94
N LYS A 32 9.21 6.54 -1.84
CA LYS A 32 9.64 5.97 -0.56
C LYS A 32 8.83 4.75 -0.17
N LEU A 33 9.48 3.80 0.50
CA LEU A 33 8.81 2.67 1.14
C LEU A 33 8.01 3.21 2.34
N LEU A 34 6.69 3.10 2.28
CA LEU A 34 5.83 3.50 3.39
C LEU A 34 5.74 2.39 4.43
N SER A 35 5.75 2.79 5.69
CA SER A 35 5.57 1.93 6.84
C SER A 35 4.08 1.63 7.06
N ILE A 36 3.63 0.44 6.67
CA ILE A 36 2.25 -0.02 6.85
C ILE A 36 2.20 -1.01 8.02
N PRO A 37 1.41 -0.77 9.07
CA PRO A 37 1.32 -1.69 10.20
C PRO A 37 0.49 -2.93 9.85
N ASP A 38 0.96 -4.12 10.20
CA ASP A 38 0.13 -5.33 10.20
C ASP A 38 -0.82 -5.36 11.40
N ARG A 39 -1.69 -6.38 11.48
CA ARG A 39 -2.61 -6.56 12.64
C ARG A 39 -1.89 -6.80 13.97
N GLN A 40 -0.60 -7.13 13.96
CA GLN A 40 0.22 -7.32 15.16
C GLN A 40 0.97 -6.02 15.54
N GLY A 41 0.84 -4.95 14.76
CA GLY A 41 1.54 -3.67 14.96
C GLY A 41 2.97 -3.65 14.41
N THR A 42 3.37 -4.68 13.65
CA THR A 42 4.65 -4.72 12.96
C THR A 42 4.60 -3.81 11.74
N SER A 43 5.54 -2.87 11.66
CA SER A 43 5.64 -1.99 10.49
C SER A 43 6.32 -2.71 9.33
N ILE A 44 5.60 -2.84 8.21
CA ILE A 44 6.09 -3.49 6.99
C ILE A 44 6.35 -2.40 5.94
N PRO A 45 7.55 -2.36 5.32
CA PRO A 45 7.87 -1.40 4.27
C PRO A 45 7.19 -1.80 2.95
N VAL A 46 6.28 -0.95 2.45
CA VAL A 46 5.49 -1.20 1.23
C VAL A 46 5.75 -0.11 0.18
N PRO A 47 6.08 -0.48 -1.07
CA PRO A 47 6.24 0.45 -2.19
C PRO A 47 4.88 0.85 -2.77
N ILE A 48 4.13 1.69 -2.08
CA ILE A 48 2.79 2.11 -2.50
C ILE A 48 2.81 3.48 -3.19
N THR A 49 2.04 3.64 -4.27
CA THR A 49 1.91 4.92 -4.98
C THR A 49 0.71 5.73 -4.48
N ALA A 50 0.70 7.02 -4.82
CA ALA A 50 -0.41 7.92 -4.51
C ALA A 50 -1.73 7.44 -5.12
N ASP A 51 -1.69 6.85 -6.33
CA ASP A 51 -2.91 6.36 -6.99
C ASP A 51 -3.53 5.17 -6.26
N THR A 52 -2.71 4.24 -5.78
CA THR A 52 -3.20 3.13 -4.95
C THR A 52 -3.77 3.63 -3.62
N LEU A 53 -3.11 4.60 -2.97
CA LEU A 53 -3.64 5.21 -1.74
C LEU A 53 -4.94 5.98 -1.97
N ARG A 54 -5.10 6.67 -3.11
CA ARG A 54 -6.36 7.32 -3.49
C ARG A 54 -7.48 6.30 -3.69
N ALA A 55 -7.19 5.16 -4.31
CA ALA A 55 -8.15 4.09 -4.49
C ALA A 55 -8.55 3.42 -3.15
N ILE A 56 -7.59 3.24 -2.23
CA ILE A 56 -7.86 2.82 -0.84
C ILE A 56 -8.73 3.87 -0.13
N LEU A 57 -8.43 5.15 -0.27
CA LEU A 57 -9.19 6.21 0.39
C LEU A 57 -10.63 6.28 -0.13
N ALA A 58 -10.84 6.02 -1.42
CA ALA A 58 -12.16 6.08 -2.07
C ALA A 58 -13.16 5.03 -1.55
N VAL A 59 -12.70 3.92 -0.95
CA VAL A 59 -13.59 2.90 -0.34
C VAL A 59 -13.84 3.13 1.15
N LEU A 60 -13.14 4.08 1.77
CA LEU A 60 -13.30 4.44 3.16
C LEU A 60 -14.40 5.50 3.32
N ASP A 61 -15.17 5.41 4.41
CA ASP A 61 -16.24 6.36 4.68
C ASP A 61 -15.66 7.65 5.27
N GLU A 62 -15.70 8.74 4.49
CA GLU A 62 -15.26 10.07 4.91
C GLU A 62 -16.06 10.60 6.11
N ASN A 63 -17.30 10.12 6.32
CA ASN A 63 -18.12 10.51 7.47
C ASN A 63 -17.72 9.78 8.76
N LYS A 64 -16.88 8.75 8.65
CA LYS A 64 -16.36 7.96 9.78
C LYS A 64 -14.85 7.77 9.65
N PRO A 65 -14.06 8.85 9.76
CA PRO A 65 -12.64 8.84 9.43
C PRO A 65 -11.77 7.96 10.35
N MET A 66 -12.30 7.58 11.52
CA MET A 66 -11.64 6.70 12.49
C MET A 66 -12.02 5.23 12.33
N ASP A 67 -13.03 4.92 11.50
CA ASP A 67 -13.48 3.55 11.27
C ASP A 67 -12.43 2.79 10.47
N LYS A 68 -11.96 1.68 11.03
CA LYS A 68 -10.87 0.89 10.47
C LYS A 68 -11.44 -0.16 9.55
N GLN A 69 -10.91 -0.24 8.34
CA GLN A 69 -11.20 -1.33 7.43
C GLN A 69 -9.94 -2.17 7.18
N VAL A 70 -10.17 -3.43 6.81
CA VAL A 70 -9.12 -4.41 6.57
C VAL A 70 -8.72 -4.36 5.11
N PHE A 71 -7.44 -4.15 4.86
CA PHE A 71 -6.82 -4.20 3.55
C PHE A 71 -5.79 -5.33 3.54
N VAL A 72 -5.68 -6.07 2.45
CA VAL A 72 -4.68 -7.13 2.31
C VAL A 72 -3.65 -6.73 1.28
N PHE A 73 -2.39 -6.73 1.69
CA PHE A 73 -1.26 -6.41 0.84
C PHE A 73 -0.54 -7.70 0.48
N ASP A 74 -0.22 -7.87 -0.79
CA ASP A 74 0.53 -9.00 -1.29
C ASP A 74 1.52 -8.54 -2.37
N TRP A 75 2.60 -9.29 -2.51
CA TRP A 75 3.59 -9.07 -3.56
C TRP A 75 3.57 -10.23 -4.53
N GLN A 76 3.51 -9.92 -5.81
CA GLN A 76 3.60 -10.90 -6.87
C GLN A 76 4.81 -10.57 -7.72
N GLU A 77 5.80 -11.46 -7.72
CA GLU A 77 6.95 -11.34 -8.61
C GLU A 77 6.49 -11.46 -10.06
N GLY A 78 6.97 -10.56 -10.91
CA GLY A 78 6.80 -10.64 -12.34
C GLY A 78 7.65 -11.76 -12.93
N SER A 79 7.21 -12.33 -14.04
CA SER A 79 8.01 -13.24 -14.86
C SER A 79 9.22 -12.49 -15.47
N GLN A 80 10.18 -13.18 -16.12
CA GLN A 80 11.43 -12.60 -16.66
C GLN A 80 11.30 -11.32 -17.52
N GLU A 81 10.11 -10.97 -18.00
CA GLU A 81 9.82 -9.77 -18.80
C GLU A 81 8.65 -8.93 -18.24
N GLU A 82 8.08 -9.31 -17.10
CA GLU A 82 6.96 -8.60 -16.45
C GLU A 82 7.46 -7.85 -15.22
N THR A 83 6.93 -6.65 -15.00
CA THR A 83 7.18 -5.89 -13.77
C THR A 83 6.54 -6.59 -12.58
N ASP A 84 7.19 -6.54 -11.42
CA ASP A 84 6.59 -7.00 -10.17
C ASP A 84 5.29 -6.21 -9.88
N LEU A 85 4.37 -6.84 -9.16
CA LEU A 85 3.07 -6.27 -8.82
C LEU A 85 2.91 -6.19 -7.31
N LEU A 86 2.58 -4.99 -6.82
CA LEU A 86 1.93 -4.82 -5.54
C LEU A 86 0.43 -5.07 -5.74
N LEU A 87 -0.11 -6.04 -5.00
CA LEU A 87 -1.54 -6.33 -4.96
C LEU A 87 -2.11 -5.76 -3.66
N VAL A 88 -3.20 -5.01 -3.78
CA VAL A 88 -3.96 -4.53 -2.63
C VAL A 88 -5.41 -4.97 -2.78
N GLU A 89 -5.86 -5.83 -1.87
CA GLU A 89 -7.25 -6.25 -1.75
C GLU A 89 -7.98 -5.24 -0.86
N LEU A 90 -9.01 -4.63 -1.44
CA LEU A 90 -9.90 -3.68 -0.79
C LEU A 90 -11.00 -4.43 -0.01
N PRO A 91 -11.63 -3.79 0.99
CA PRO A 91 -12.71 -4.37 1.79
C PRO A 91 -13.94 -4.80 0.99
N ASP A 92 -14.15 -4.22 -0.19
CA ASP A 92 -15.23 -4.55 -1.12
C ASP A 92 -14.92 -5.79 -2.00
N GLY A 93 -13.73 -6.37 -1.86
CA GLY A 93 -13.23 -7.50 -2.65
C GLY A 93 -12.53 -7.11 -3.95
N THR A 94 -12.42 -5.81 -4.25
CA THR A 94 -11.67 -5.31 -5.40
C THR A 94 -10.17 -5.50 -5.18
N ILE A 95 -9.44 -5.93 -6.22
CA ILE A 95 -7.98 -6.07 -6.17
C ILE A 95 -7.34 -4.99 -7.04
N ILE A 96 -6.63 -4.06 -6.40
CA ILE A 96 -5.76 -3.10 -7.08
C ILE A 96 -4.46 -3.83 -7.44
N ARG A 97 -4.04 -3.68 -8.70
CA ARG A 97 -2.78 -4.21 -9.20
C ARG A 97 -1.90 -3.04 -9.59
N GLN A 98 -0.86 -2.79 -8.80
CA GLN A 98 0.07 -1.71 -9.02
C GLN A 98 1.38 -2.29 -9.58
N PRO A 99 1.70 -2.08 -10.88
CA PRO A 99 3.02 -2.35 -11.40
C PRO A 99 4.07 -1.57 -10.61
N THR A 100 5.04 -2.27 -10.05
CA THR A 100 5.97 -1.71 -9.08
C THR A 100 7.37 -2.23 -9.31
N ASP A 101 8.31 -1.33 -9.60
CA ASP A 101 9.73 -1.64 -9.52
C ASP A 101 10.19 -1.38 -8.08
N TYR A 102 10.42 -2.44 -7.30
CA TYR A 102 10.85 -2.31 -5.91
C TYR A 102 12.17 -1.52 -5.78
N GLN A 103 13.08 -1.62 -6.76
CA GLN A 103 14.39 -0.97 -6.70
C GLN A 103 14.31 0.55 -6.92
N ALA A 104 13.20 1.04 -7.48
CA ALA A 104 12.95 2.47 -7.62
C ALA A 104 12.61 3.13 -6.27
N PHE A 105 12.18 2.36 -5.27
CA PHE A 105 11.78 2.87 -3.95
C PHE A 105 12.95 2.86 -2.98
N SER A 106 13.15 3.99 -2.29
CA SER A 106 14.14 4.06 -1.20
C SER A 106 13.46 3.89 0.16
N PRO A 107 14.13 3.31 1.17
CA PRO A 107 13.63 3.37 2.54
C PRO A 107 13.44 4.82 3.00
N VAL A 108 12.41 5.05 3.81
CA VAL A 108 12.16 6.32 4.50
C VAL A 108 13.09 6.47 5.70
#